data_AF-A0A1M4ZS89-F1
#
_entry.id   AF-A0A1M4ZS89-F1
#
_cell.length_a   1.000
_cell.length_b   1.000
_cell.length_c   1.000
_cell.angle_alpha   90.00
_cell.angle_beta   90.00
_cell.angle_gamma   90.00
#
_symmetry.space_group_name_H-M   'P 1'
#
loop_
_entity.id
_entity.type
_entity.pdbx_description
1 polymer ?
#
loop_
_entity_poly.entity_id
_entity_poly.type
_entity_poly.pdbx_seq_one_letter_code
_entity_poly.pdbx_strand_id
1 'polypeptide(L)' 'MTQVHFTLNNEEVQSIIEHSVKDDVSKNILTTIFNQLMEEQRTEYIQAQEYERTNDRRSQRNGYYERA' A
#
# COMPACT_ATOMS: atom_id res chain seq x y z
N MET A 1 17.09 -9.70 -17.91
CA MET A 1 16.01 -8.83 -17.42
C MET A 1 16.45 -8.27 -16.08
N THR A 2 16.70 -6.97 -16.02
CA THR A 2 17.18 -6.31 -14.80
C THR A 2 15.96 -6.00 -13.94
N GLN A 3 15.86 -6.68 -12.80
CA GLN A 3 14.82 -6.43 -11.82
C GLN A 3 15.32 -5.30 -10.91
N VAL A 4 14.74 -4.11 -11.06
CA VAL A 4 15.04 -2.98 -10.17
C VAL A 4 14.17 -3.13 -8.93
N HIS A 5 14.79 -3.48 -7.81
CA HIS A 5 14.11 -3.59 -6.54
C HIS A 5 14.06 -2.19 -5.90
N PHE A 6 12.92 -1.51 -5.99
CA PHE A 6 12.70 -0.28 -5.25
C PHE A 6 12.26 -0.63 -3.84
N THR A 7 13.19 -0.59 -2.89
CA THR A 7 12.85 -0.66 -1.47
C THR A 7 12.49 0.75 -1.03
N LEU A 8 11.21 1.09 -1.13
CA LEU A 8 10.68 2.35 -0.63
C LEU A 8 10.29 2.15 0.83
N ASN A 9 10.91 2.91 1.72
CA ASN A 9 10.43 2.98 3.11
C ASN A 9 9.11 3.75 3.12
N ASN A 10 8.04 3.11 3.58
CA ASN A 10 6.72 3.73 3.66
C ASN A 10 6.74 5.06 4.43
N GLU A 11 7.57 5.18 5.46
CA GLU A 11 7.73 6.41 6.24
C GLU A 11 8.37 7.53 5.41
N GLU A 12 9.37 7.21 4.58
CA GLU A 12 10.01 8.17 3.69
C GLU A 12 9.08 8.63 2.57
N VAL A 13 8.32 7.71 1.97
CA VAL A 13 7.33 8.04 0.94
C VAL A 13 6.26 8.97 1.50
N GLN A 14 5.75 8.63 2.68
CA GLN A 14 4.76 9.45 3.37
C GLN A 14 5.29 10.85 3.69
N SER A 15 6.51 10.93 4.22
CA SER A 15 7.18 12.21 4.50
C SER A 15 7.34 13.06 3.23
N ILE A 16 7.75 12.46 2.10
CA ILE A 16 7.86 13.17 0.81
C ILE A 16 6.49 13.68 0.35
N ILE A 17 5.43 12.88 0.44
CA ILE A 17 4.07 13.31 0.08
C ILE A 17 3.65 14.49 0.94
N GLU A 18 3.85 14.41 2.24
CA GLU A 18 3.37 15.45 3.16
C GLU A 18 4.17 16.76 3.04
N HIS A 19 5.50 16.67 2.91
CA HIS A 19 6.38 17.84 3.01
C HIS A 19 6.87 18.38 1.65
N SER A 20 6.91 17.55 0.61
CA SER A 20 7.48 17.93 -0.70
C SER A 20 6.44 18.14 -1.80
N VAL A 21 5.24 17.58 -1.64
CA VAL A 21 4.14 17.81 -2.60
C VAL A 21 3.40 19.08 -2.20
N LYS A 22 3.38 20.06 -3.10
CA LYS A 22 2.92 21.42 -2.80
C LYS A 22 1.39 21.59 -2.89
N ASP A 23 0.73 20.69 -3.62
CA ASP A 23 -0.68 20.79 -3.98
C ASP A 23 -1.47 19.63 -3.34
N ASP A 24 -2.57 19.98 -2.66
CA ASP A 24 -3.37 19.02 -1.90
C ASP A 24 -4.07 18.00 -2.81
N VAL A 25 -4.40 18.37 -4.05
CA VAL A 25 -4.95 17.43 -5.04
C VAL A 25 -3.91 16.38 -5.38
N SER A 26 -2.67 16.81 -5.60
CA SER A 26 -1.54 15.90 -5.88
C SER A 26 -1.24 14.97 -4.70
N LYS A 27 -1.32 15.47 -3.45
CA LYS A 27 -1.21 14.62 -2.25
C LYS A 27 -2.31 13.56 -2.20
N ASN A 28 -3.56 13.97 -2.41
CA ASN A 28 -4.69 13.04 -2.39
C ASN A 28 -4.55 11.95 -3.47
N ILE A 29 -4.17 12.32 -4.70
CA ILE A 29 -3.96 11.36 -5.78
C ILE A 29 -2.88 10.34 -5.40
N LEU A 30 -1.74 10.79 -4.88
CA LEU A 30 -0.66 9.90 -4.47
C LEU A 30 -1.08 8.98 -3.33
N THR A 31 -1.72 9.53 -2.30
CA THR A 31 -2.25 8.74 -1.17
C THR A 31 -3.24 7.67 -1.65
N THR A 32 -4.15 8.00 -2.56
CA THR A 32 -5.09 7.01 -3.14
C THR A 32 -4.37 5.91 -3.89
N ILE A 33 -3.37 6.25 -4.72
CA ILE A 33 -2.59 5.27 -5.48
C ILE A 33 -1.83 4.34 -4.54
N PHE A 34 -1.15 4.88 -3.51
CA PHE A 34 -0.40 4.07 -2.56
C PHE A 34 -1.31 3.17 -1.72
N ASN A 35 -2.48 3.66 -1.30
CA ASN A 35 -3.46 2.84 -0.61
C ASN A 35 -3.93 1.68 -1.49
N GLN A 36 -4.26 1.93 -2.75
CA GLN A 36 -4.65 0.86 -3.67
C GLN A 36 -3.52 -0.15 -3.89
N LEU A 37 -2.27 0.32 -4.08
CA LEU A 37 -1.12 -0.55 -4.25
C LEU A 37 -0.89 -1.46 -3.03
N MET A 38 -0.98 -0.90 -1.82
CA MET A 38 -0.86 -1.68 -0.58
C MET A 38 -1.97 -2.72 -0.43
N GLU A 39 -3.19 -2.40 -0.86
CA GLU A 39 -4.32 -3.34 -0.87
C GLU A 39 -4.09 -4.53 -1.79
N GLU A 40 -3.58 -4.29 -2.99
CA GLU A 40 -3.23 -5.34 -3.95
C GLU A 40 -2.10 -6.22 -3.39
N GLN A 41 -1.03 -5.62 -2.88
CA GLN A 41 0.10 -6.33 -2.28
C GLN A 41 -0.35 -7.19 -1.08
N ARG A 42 -1.23 -6.65 -0.22
CA ARG A 42 -1.81 -7.38 0.90
C ARG A 42 -2.63 -8.58 0.42
N THR A 43 -3.41 -8.40 -0.64
CA THR A 43 -4.24 -9.46 -1.22
C THR A 43 -3.39 -10.57 -1.83
N GLU A 44 -2.33 -10.21 -2.57
CA GLU A 44 -1.35 -11.14 -3.12
C GLU A 44 -0.64 -11.94 -2.01
N TYR A 45 -0.22 -11.26 -0.94
CA TYR A 45 0.43 -11.90 0.20
C TYR A 45 -0.50 -12.88 0.94
N ILE A 46 -1.75 -12.48 1.18
CA ILE A 46 -2.74 -13.29 1.90
C ILE A 46 -3.21 -14.50 1.05
N GLN A 47 -3.10 -14.42 -0.27
CA GLN A 47 -3.62 -15.42 -1.22
C GLN A 47 -5.13 -15.64 -1.10
N ALA A 48 -5.87 -14.58 -0.79
CA ALA A 48 -7.32 -14.60 -0.75
C ALA A 48 -7.86 -13.19 -0.93
N GLN A 49 -8.89 -13.05 -1.75
CA GLN A 49 -9.68 -11.84 -1.91
C GLN A 49 -10.45 -11.49 -0.62
N GLU A 50 -11.03 -10.30 -0.59
CA GLU A 50 -11.85 -9.88 0.54
C GLU A 50 -13.05 -10.82 0.73
N TYR A 51 -13.27 -11.26 1.97
CA TYR A 51 -14.31 -12.24 2.35
C TYR A 51 -14.28 -13.60 1.63
N GLU A 52 -13.27 -13.88 0.81
CA GLU A 52 -13.18 -15.14 0.08
C GLU A 52 -12.91 -16.32 1.01
N ARG A 53 -13.73 -17.37 0.92
CA ARG A 53 -13.49 -18.62 1.65
C ARG A 53 -12.60 -19.53 0.81
N THR A 54 -11.33 -19.62 1.19
CA THR A 54 -10.35 -20.52 0.58
C THR A 54 -9.51 -21.21 1.65
N ASN A 55 -9.11 -22.45 1.38
CA ASN A 55 -8.19 -23.20 2.24
C ASN A 55 -6.72 -22.81 2.02
N ASP A 56 -6.42 -22.11 0.92
CA ASP A 56 -5.05 -21.71 0.52
C ASP A 56 -4.59 -20.39 1.16
N ARG A 57 -5.45 -19.77 1.97
CA ARG A 57 -5.19 -18.49 2.64
C ARG A 57 -3.98 -18.59 3.57
N ARG A 58 -3.02 -17.67 3.42
CA ARG A 58 -1.77 -17.65 4.21
C ARG A 58 -1.81 -16.78 5.45
N SER A 59 -2.68 -15.77 5.51
CA SER A 59 -2.79 -14.84 6.65
C SER A 59 -4.17 -14.19 6.72
N GLN A 60 -4.38 -13.28 7.68
CA GLN A 60 -5.64 -12.55 7.89
C GLN A 60 -5.42 -11.04 7.74
N ARG A 61 -6.48 -10.31 7.35
CA ARG A 61 -6.49 -8.84 7.33
C ARG A 61 -6.77 -8.33 8.74
N ASN A 62 -5.94 -7.40 9.24
CA ASN A 62 -6.05 -6.85 10.59
C ASN A 62 -6.40 -5.35 10.58
N GLY A 63 -7.40 -4.98 9.79
CA GLY A 63 -7.84 -3.59 9.65
C GLY A 63 -6.80 -2.66 9.04
N TYR A 64 -6.97 -1.36 9.30
CA TYR A 64 -6.14 -0.28 8.81
C TYR A 64 -5.57 0.51 10.00
N TYR A 65 -4.38 1.03 9.82
CA TYR A 65 -3.72 1.90 10.79
C TYR A 65 -3.51 3.27 10.15
N GLU A 66 -3.88 4.32 10.86
CA GLU A 66 -3.50 5.67 10.47
C GLU A 66 -1.98 5.78 10.55
N ARG A 67 -1.40 6.39 9.52
CA ARG A 67 -0.01 6.78 9.53
C ARG A 67 0.01 8.31 9.54
N ALA A 68 0.71 8.88 10.52
CA ALA A 68 1.04 10.29 10.56
C ALA A 68 2.28 10.51 9.69
#